data_AF-A0A353BA39-F1
#
_entry.id   AF-A0A353BA39-F1
#
_cell.length_a   1.000
_cell.length_b   1.000
_cell.length_c   1.000
_cell.angle_alpha   90.00
_cell.angle_beta   90.00
_cell.angle_gamma   90.00
#
_symmetry.space_group_name_H-M   'P 1'
#
loop_
_entity.id
_entity.type
_entity.pdbx_description
1 polymer ?
#
loop_
_entity_poly.entity_id
_entity_poly.type
_entity_poly.pdbx_seq_one_letter_code
_entity_poly.pdbx_strand_id
1 'polypeptide(L)'
;MNVARPHPVMRGVSQPRLHPAIEFRMDQLTTTDSTDAVKSLWRVMMTICACVVLASILSCLAIAEFRSSGLTRVTVTAIDAAAEPKDHSIPLIKRKDALPDYEVLVFLNDGERIDLGTRPNSSAADGLTWALNDPVSVSDVAGVRLQDQDKLVSDAITEVQITGPSVSSDNYTFEFTTERSASIGFQSFFRTPVGKVISGAFFIALVVVIVCLVAI
;
A
#
# COMPACT_ATOMS: atom_id res chain seq x y z
N MET A 1 -82.17 -51.12 -89.51
CA MET A 1 -80.98 -51.51 -90.30
C MET A 1 -80.31 -50.21 -90.75
N ASN A 2 -78.98 -50.09 -90.65
CA ASN A 2 -78.14 -48.86 -90.71
C ASN A 2 -77.79 -48.26 -89.34
N VAL A 3 -76.56 -47.86 -89.03
CA VAL A 3 -75.21 -48.02 -89.62
C VAL A 3 -74.25 -47.80 -88.43
N ALA A 4 -73.27 -48.69 -88.26
CA ALA A 4 -72.17 -48.48 -87.32
C ALA A 4 -71.23 -47.36 -87.81
N ARG A 5 -70.78 -46.47 -86.91
CA ARG A 5 -69.64 -45.57 -87.14
C ARG A 5 -68.61 -45.72 -86.00
N PRO A 6 -67.30 -45.56 -86.29
CA PRO A 6 -66.23 -45.84 -85.34
C PRO A 6 -65.77 -44.61 -84.54
N HIS A 7 -65.04 -44.95 -83.47
CA HIS A 7 -64.30 -44.18 -82.45
C HIS A 7 -63.85 -42.75 -82.74
N PRO A 8 -63.68 -41.98 -81.64
CA PRO A 8 -62.40 -41.31 -81.42
C PRO A 8 -61.82 -41.55 -80.03
N VAL A 9 -60.56 -42.02 -80.03
CA VAL A 9 -59.61 -41.95 -78.91
C VAL A 9 -59.21 -40.49 -78.71
N MET A 10 -59.44 -39.95 -77.52
CA MET A 10 -58.89 -38.66 -77.05
C MET A 10 -58.22 -38.92 -75.70
N ARG A 11 -56.89 -39.10 -75.72
CA ARG A 11 -55.88 -38.08 -75.38
C ARG A 11 -55.87 -37.74 -73.90
N GLY A 12 -54.84 -38.26 -73.23
CA GLY A 12 -54.52 -38.03 -71.83
C GLY A 12 -54.46 -36.54 -71.50
N VAL A 13 -55.17 -36.19 -70.43
CA VAL A 13 -55.09 -34.90 -69.77
C VAL A 13 -53.80 -34.90 -68.96
N SER A 14 -52.80 -34.17 -69.46
CA SER A 14 -51.60 -33.80 -68.71
C SER A 14 -52.03 -33.00 -67.48
N GLN A 15 -51.85 -33.57 -66.29
CA GLN A 15 -52.05 -32.84 -65.04
C GLN A 15 -51.04 -31.68 -64.96
N PRO A 16 -51.48 -30.46 -64.59
CA PRO A 16 -50.56 -29.38 -64.28
C PRO A 16 -49.78 -29.73 -63.00
N ARG A 17 -48.45 -29.82 -63.10
CA ARG A 17 -47.55 -29.83 -61.93
C ARG A 17 -47.77 -28.51 -61.18
N LEU A 18 -48.43 -28.60 -60.02
CA LEU A 18 -48.41 -27.56 -59.01
C LEU A 18 -46.95 -27.33 -58.60
N HIS A 19 -46.44 -26.13 -58.88
CA HIS A 19 -45.18 -25.65 -58.34
C HIS A 19 -45.24 -25.71 -56.80
N PRO A 20 -44.18 -26.17 -56.12
CA PRO A 20 -44.10 -26.06 -54.68
C PRO A 20 -44.21 -24.58 -54.31
N ALA A 21 -45.13 -24.29 -53.39
CA ALA A 21 -45.25 -22.98 -52.77
C ALA A 21 -43.87 -22.55 -52.29
N ILE A 22 -43.41 -21.39 -52.76
CA ILE A 22 -42.26 -20.70 -52.20
C ILE A 22 -42.71 -20.23 -50.81
N GLU A 23 -42.51 -21.08 -49.82
CA GLU A 23 -42.68 -20.77 -48.41
C GLU A 23 -41.57 -19.78 -48.03
N PHE A 24 -41.89 -18.50 -48.17
CA PHE A 24 -40.98 -17.39 -47.88
C PHE A 24 -40.76 -17.35 -46.36
N ARG A 25 -39.74 -18.08 -45.91
CA ARG A 25 -39.33 -18.22 -44.51
C ARG A 25 -38.69 -16.92 -44.01
N MET A 26 -39.54 -15.96 -43.66
CA MET A 26 -39.20 -14.61 -43.17
C MET A 26 -38.94 -14.60 -41.63
N ASP A 27 -38.49 -15.70 -41.04
CA ASP A 27 -38.43 -15.84 -39.56
C ASP A 27 -37.02 -16.06 -39.00
N GLN A 28 -35.96 -15.83 -39.79
CA GLN A 28 -34.60 -16.29 -39.42
C GLN A 28 -33.51 -15.21 -39.40
N LEU A 29 -33.84 -13.91 -39.54
CA LEU A 29 -32.81 -12.92 -39.88
C LEU A 29 -32.49 -11.82 -38.87
N THR A 30 -33.00 -11.82 -37.63
CA THR A 30 -32.77 -10.65 -36.76
C THR A 30 -32.47 -10.89 -35.27
N THR A 31 -32.33 -12.12 -34.76
CA THR A 31 -32.17 -12.32 -33.31
C THR A 31 -30.81 -12.83 -32.82
N THR A 32 -29.91 -13.28 -33.71
CA THR A 32 -28.62 -13.86 -33.29
C THR A 32 -27.47 -12.87 -33.11
N ASP A 33 -27.55 -11.64 -33.64
CA ASP A 33 -26.41 -10.71 -33.64
C ASP A 33 -26.24 -9.93 -32.30
N SER A 34 -27.33 -9.77 -31.52
CA SER A 34 -27.29 -8.97 -30.29
C SER A 34 -26.58 -9.64 -29.11
N THR A 35 -26.62 -10.98 -29.01
CA THR A 35 -26.08 -11.71 -27.86
C THR A 35 -24.56 -11.79 -27.85
N ASP A 36 -23.92 -11.79 -29.02
CA ASP A 36 -22.46 -11.88 -29.12
C ASP A 36 -21.79 -10.53 -28.85
N ALA A 37 -22.45 -9.43 -29.22
CA ALA A 37 -22.02 -8.08 -28.86
C ALA A 37 -22.00 -7.88 -27.33
N VAL A 38 -23.04 -8.33 -26.62
CA VAL A 38 -23.12 -8.23 -25.15
C VAL A 38 -22.04 -9.07 -24.46
N LYS A 39 -21.79 -10.30 -24.93
CA LYS A 39 -20.73 -11.17 -24.39
C LYS A 39 -19.34 -10.57 -24.62
N SER A 40 -19.09 -9.98 -25.78
CA SER A 40 -17.83 -9.33 -26.11
C SER A 40 -17.57 -8.11 -25.21
N LEU A 41 -18.57 -7.24 -25.06
CA LEU A 41 -18.50 -6.06 -24.20
C LEU A 41 -18.24 -6.45 -22.73
N TRP A 42 -18.92 -7.48 -22.23
CA TRP A 42 -18.71 -8.00 -20.88
C TRP A 42 -17.27 -8.48 -20.64
N ARG A 43 -16.67 -9.20 -21.60
CA ARG A 43 -15.27 -9.65 -21.51
C ARG A 43 -14.31 -8.48 -21.47
N VAL A 44 -14.49 -7.47 -22.34
CA VAL A 44 -13.63 -6.28 -22.35
C VAL A 44 -13.72 -5.52 -21.02
N MET A 45 -14.93 -5.31 -20.51
CA MET A 45 -15.14 -4.64 -19.22
C MET A 45 -14.48 -5.41 -18.06
N MET A 46 -14.64 -6.73 -18.03
CA MET A 46 -13.98 -7.60 -17.04
C MET A 46 -12.46 -7.51 -17.12
N THR A 47 -11.88 -7.54 -18.33
CA THR A 47 -10.44 -7.40 -18.52
C THR A 47 -9.93 -6.04 -18.05
N ILE A 48 -10.62 -4.94 -18.39
CA ILE A 48 -10.24 -3.59 -17.95
C ILE A 48 -10.30 -3.52 -16.41
N CYS A 49 -11.38 -4.02 -15.80
CA CYS A 49 -11.53 -4.06 -14.35
C CYS A 49 -10.39 -4.85 -13.69
N ALA A 50 -10.08 -6.05 -14.20
CA ALA A 50 -8.99 -6.88 -13.71
C ALA A 50 -7.62 -6.18 -13.86
N CYS A 51 -7.36 -5.51 -14.98
CA CYS A 51 -6.14 -4.75 -15.19
C CYS A 51 -6.00 -3.58 -14.21
N VAL A 52 -7.09 -2.84 -13.94
CA VAL A 52 -7.09 -1.73 -12.98
C VAL A 52 -6.81 -2.23 -11.56
N VAL A 53 -7.46 -3.32 -11.14
CA VAL A 53 -7.23 -3.93 -9.83
C VAL A 53 -5.79 -4.43 -9.71
N LEU A 54 -5.28 -5.13 -10.72
CA LEU A 54 -3.90 -5.64 -10.72
C LEU A 54 -2.88 -4.50 -10.66
N ALA A 55 -3.04 -3.48 -11.51
CA ALA A 55 -2.16 -2.31 -11.51
C ALA A 55 -2.17 -1.59 -10.15
N SER A 56 -3.35 -1.43 -9.54
CA SER A 56 -3.49 -0.84 -8.21
C SER A 56 -2.75 -1.65 -7.14
N ILE A 57 -2.87 -2.98 -7.15
CA ILE A 57 -2.16 -3.85 -6.20
C ILE A 57 -0.65 -3.74 -6.40
N LEU A 58 -0.18 -3.81 -7.65
CA LEU A 58 1.25 -3.70 -7.97
C LEU A 58 1.83 -2.34 -7.56
N SER A 59 1.10 -1.25 -7.76
CA SER A 59 1.49 0.07 -7.28
C SER A 59 1.58 0.12 -5.75
N CYS A 60 0.63 -0.48 -5.03
CA CYS A 60 0.70 -0.56 -3.57
C CYS A 60 1.92 -1.35 -3.08
N LEU A 61 2.22 -2.49 -3.73
CA LEU A 61 3.41 -3.28 -3.41
C LEU A 61 4.70 -2.51 -3.68
N ALA A 62 4.79 -1.78 -4.80
CA ALA A 62 5.95 -0.96 -5.12
C ALA A 62 6.18 0.15 -4.09
N ILE A 63 5.11 0.81 -3.63
CA ILE A 63 5.19 1.83 -2.58
C ILE A 63 5.59 1.20 -1.24
N ALA A 64 4.98 0.08 -0.86
CA ALA A 64 5.31 -0.63 0.37
C ALA A 64 6.79 -1.06 0.39
N GLU A 65 7.29 -1.54 -0.75
CA GLU A 65 8.69 -1.92 -0.91
C GLU A 65 9.63 -0.72 -0.78
N PHE A 66 9.28 0.44 -1.34
CA PHE A 66 10.07 1.66 -1.19
C PHE A 66 10.11 2.17 0.26
N ARG A 67 9.07 1.90 1.05
CA ARG A 67 8.96 2.29 2.47
C ARG A 67 9.43 1.20 3.45
N SER A 68 10.00 0.11 2.96
CA SER A 68 10.37 -1.08 3.75
C SER A 68 11.59 -0.90 4.64
N SER A 69 12.37 0.18 4.48
CA SER A 69 13.49 0.50 5.36
C SER A 69 12.98 1.05 6.69
N GLY A 70 13.13 0.26 7.76
CA GLY A 70 12.80 0.69 9.11
C GLY A 70 14.03 0.97 9.95
N LEU A 71 13.99 2.05 10.73
CA LEU A 71 14.92 2.34 11.79
C LEU A 71 14.74 1.32 12.91
N THR A 72 15.82 0.62 13.26
CA THR A 72 15.82 -0.38 14.35
C THR A 72 16.67 0.05 15.52
N ARG A 73 17.67 0.90 15.29
CA ARG A 73 18.60 1.36 16.33
C ARG A 73 19.17 2.73 16.00
N VAL A 74 19.37 3.51 17.04
CA VAL A 74 20.09 4.79 17.01
C VAL A 74 21.30 4.66 17.91
N THR A 75 22.48 4.97 17.39
CA THR A 75 23.70 5.12 18.18
C THR A 75 24.09 6.59 18.20
N VAL A 76 24.40 7.15 19.37
CA VAL A 76 24.84 8.54 19.50
C VAL A 76 26.23 8.55 20.10
N THR A 77 27.17 9.17 19.38
CA THR A 77 28.58 9.26 19.77
C THR A 77 28.98 10.72 19.91
N ALA A 78 29.59 11.10 21.03
CA ALA A 78 30.15 12.44 21.21
C ALA A 78 31.40 12.59 20.32
N ILE A 79 31.51 13.72 19.63
CA ILE A 79 32.65 14.04 18.76
C ILE A 79 33.85 14.43 19.62
N ASP A 80 33.63 15.29 20.62
CA ASP A 80 34.60 15.65 21.65
C ASP A 80 34.07 15.29 23.04
N ALA A 81 34.65 14.25 23.63
CA ALA A 81 34.30 13.77 24.98
C ALA A 81 34.57 14.82 26.08
N ALA A 82 35.53 15.73 25.86
CA ALA A 82 35.85 16.77 26.84
C ALA A 82 34.79 17.89 26.87
N ALA A 83 34.04 18.04 25.78
CA ALA A 83 32.96 19.02 25.62
C ALA A 83 31.57 18.47 25.99
N GLU A 84 31.46 17.25 26.51
CA GLU A 84 30.19 16.72 27.02
C GLU A 84 29.64 17.60 28.16
N PRO A 85 28.32 17.89 28.18
CA PRO A 85 27.68 18.59 29.28
C PRO A 85 27.95 17.83 30.58
N LYS A 86 28.50 18.52 31.57
CA LYS A 86 28.68 17.98 32.92
C LYS A 86 27.66 18.63 33.82
N ASP A 87 26.87 17.82 34.53
CA ASP A 87 25.92 18.30 35.52
C ASP A 87 26.67 19.07 36.63
N HIS A 88 26.69 20.40 36.51
CA HIS A 88 27.37 21.30 37.41
C HIS A 88 26.34 22.19 38.08
N SER A 89 25.77 21.80 39.23
CA SER A 89 25.37 22.83 40.22
C SER A 89 24.88 22.33 41.59
N ILE A 90 25.80 21.95 42.50
CA ILE A 90 25.68 22.39 43.91
C ILE A 90 27.08 22.75 44.47
N PRO A 91 27.30 23.97 44.99
CA PRO A 91 28.63 24.44 45.43
C PRO A 91 29.17 23.82 46.75
N LEU A 92 28.45 22.90 47.41
CA LEU A 92 28.77 22.47 48.78
C LEU A 92 29.07 20.97 48.97
N ILE A 93 28.96 20.13 47.94
CA ILE A 93 29.23 18.69 48.03
C ILE A 93 30.31 18.34 47.01
N LYS A 94 31.35 17.60 47.43
CA LYS A 94 32.41 17.11 46.54
C LYS A 94 31.78 16.29 45.41
N ARG A 95 31.65 16.93 44.25
CA ARG A 95 31.10 16.39 43.01
C ARG A 95 32.02 15.29 42.52
N LYS A 96 31.56 14.04 42.56
CA LYS A 96 31.99 13.10 41.52
C LYS A 96 31.41 13.64 40.21
N ASP A 97 32.20 13.69 39.15
CA ASP A 97 31.76 14.00 37.79
C ASP A 97 30.50 13.17 37.46
N ALA A 98 29.32 13.75 37.67
CA ALA A 98 28.06 13.12 37.29
C ALA A 98 27.95 13.29 35.77
N LEU A 99 27.90 12.16 35.08
CA LEU A 99 27.65 12.13 33.65
C LEU A 99 26.16 12.40 33.39
N PRO A 100 25.81 13.00 32.26
CA PRO A 100 24.42 13.30 31.91
C PRO A 100 23.58 12.02 31.77
N ASP A 101 22.26 12.18 31.91
CA ASP A 101 21.28 11.11 31.79
C ASP A 101 20.64 11.21 30.39
N TYR A 102 21.37 10.73 29.37
CA TYR A 102 20.93 10.87 27.98
C TYR A 102 19.67 10.08 27.65
N GLU A 103 18.74 10.71 26.94
CA GLU A 103 17.56 10.08 26.36
C GLU A 103 17.47 10.41 24.87
N VAL A 104 17.03 9.42 24.08
CA VAL A 104 16.75 9.61 22.65
C VAL A 104 15.26 9.50 22.40
N LEU A 105 14.72 10.53 21.75
CA LEU A 105 13.34 10.60 21.30
C LEU A 105 13.29 10.54 19.78
N VAL A 106 12.38 9.74 19.23
CA VAL A 106 12.08 9.70 17.80
C VAL A 106 10.71 10.35 17.58
N PHE A 107 10.69 11.43 16.80
CA PHE A 107 9.47 12.14 16.42
C PHE A 107 8.98 11.63 15.07
N LEU A 108 7.69 11.33 14.97
CA LEU A 108 7.04 10.88 13.74
C LEU A 108 6.33 12.03 13.01
N ASN A 109 6.13 11.87 11.70
CA ASN A 109 5.44 12.85 10.86
C ASN A 109 3.96 13.05 11.23
N ASP A 110 3.35 12.12 11.96
CA ASP A 110 1.98 12.24 12.47
C ASP A 110 1.91 12.91 13.86
N GLY A 111 3.05 13.35 14.40
CA GLY A 111 3.17 13.99 15.70
C GLY A 111 3.32 13.01 16.88
N GLU A 112 3.31 11.70 16.63
CA GLU A 112 3.64 10.72 17.66
C GLU A 112 5.12 10.82 18.07
N ARG A 113 5.39 10.51 19.34
CA ARG A 113 6.73 10.49 19.92
C ARG A 113 7.03 9.11 20.49
N ILE A 114 8.15 8.53 20.08
CA ILE A 114 8.65 7.25 20.60
C ILE A 114 9.86 7.55 21.48
N ASP A 115 9.75 7.15 22.75
CA ASP A 115 10.83 7.22 23.74
C ASP A 115 11.63 5.91 23.71
N LEU A 116 12.94 6.01 23.50
CA LEU A 116 13.84 4.85 23.43
C LEU A 116 14.46 4.49 24.79
N GLY A 117 14.15 5.26 25.84
CA GLY A 117 14.63 5.11 27.19
C GLY A 117 15.89 5.92 27.50
N THR A 118 16.16 6.06 28.79
CA THR A 118 17.30 6.83 29.31
C THR A 118 18.52 5.94 29.55
N ARG A 119 19.72 6.48 29.31
CA ARG A 119 21.01 5.90 29.67
C ARG A 119 21.61 6.73 30.81
N PRO A 120 21.35 6.34 32.07
CA PRO A 120 21.74 7.16 33.20
C PRO A 120 23.26 7.15 33.38
N ASN A 121 23.82 8.30 33.77
CA ASN A 121 25.21 8.51 34.14
C ASN A 121 26.19 7.85 33.16
N SER A 122 25.91 8.02 31.86
CA SER A 122 26.65 7.35 30.79
C SER A 122 27.25 8.39 29.85
N SER A 123 28.52 8.21 29.48
CA SER A 123 29.17 9.08 28.50
C SER A 123 28.85 8.59 27.09
N ALA A 124 28.73 9.52 26.15
CA ALA A 124 28.54 9.23 24.73
C ALA A 124 29.87 9.10 23.97
N ALA A 125 31.02 9.26 24.64
CA ALA A 125 32.34 9.15 24.03
C ALA A 125 32.57 7.84 23.26
N ASP A 126 32.09 6.71 23.79
CA ASP A 126 32.23 5.39 23.16
C ASP A 126 31.01 4.97 22.33
N GLY A 127 30.02 5.86 22.18
CA GLY A 127 28.76 5.59 21.52
C GLY A 127 27.73 4.93 22.43
N LEU A 128 26.60 5.61 22.63
CA LEU A 128 25.44 5.06 23.33
C LEU A 128 24.43 4.53 22.33
N THR A 129 23.90 3.34 22.58
CA THR A 129 23.00 2.66 21.65
C THR A 129 21.61 2.50 22.23
N TRP A 130 20.61 2.84 21.44
CA TRP A 130 19.18 2.64 21.71
C TRP A 130 18.57 1.77 20.63
N ALA A 131 17.91 0.69 21.03
CA ALA A 131 17.16 -0.18 20.12
C ALA A 131 15.68 0.18 20.19
N LEU A 132 15.04 0.24 19.03
CA LEU A 132 13.59 0.34 18.93
C LEU A 132 12.99 -1.06 19.18
N ASN A 133 11.96 -1.14 20.02
CA ASN A 133 11.23 -2.38 20.22
C ASN A 133 10.49 -2.80 18.94
N ASP A 134 9.87 -1.83 18.28
CA ASP A 134 9.19 -1.99 17.01
C ASP A 134 9.87 -1.10 15.96
N PRO A 135 10.38 -1.67 14.85
CA PRO A 135 10.99 -0.89 13.79
C PRO A 135 10.02 0.12 13.17
N VAL A 136 10.50 1.32 12.90
CA VAL A 136 9.70 2.42 12.34
C VAL A 136 10.21 2.79 10.96
N SER A 137 9.33 2.94 9.96
CA SER A 137 9.77 3.36 8.62
C SER A 137 10.53 4.66 8.70
N VAL A 138 11.74 4.72 8.12
CA VAL A 138 12.56 5.94 8.09
C VAL A 138 11.78 7.11 7.47
N SER A 139 10.91 6.82 6.51
CA SER A 139 10.05 7.82 5.86
C SER A 139 8.92 8.38 6.74
N ASP A 140 8.65 7.76 7.89
CA ASP A 140 7.70 8.26 8.88
C ASP A 140 8.40 9.06 9.99
N VAL A 141 9.73 9.02 10.08
CA VAL A 141 10.49 9.75 11.10
C VAL A 141 10.68 11.20 10.66
N ALA A 142 10.16 12.14 11.46
CA ALA A 142 10.33 13.57 11.27
C ALA A 142 11.70 14.05 11.80
N GLY A 143 12.16 13.48 12.92
CA GLY A 143 13.41 13.85 13.56
C GLY A 143 13.79 12.91 14.70
N VAL A 144 15.07 12.93 15.08
CA VAL A 144 15.62 12.22 16.24
C VAL A 144 16.28 13.24 17.14
N ARG A 145 15.86 13.31 18.39
CA ARG A 145 16.35 14.28 19.38
C ARG A 145 17.11 13.58 20.48
N LEU A 146 18.27 14.12 20.82
CA LEU A 146 18.99 13.80 22.04
C LEU A 146 18.64 14.86 23.09
N GLN A 147 18.31 14.43 24.30
CA GLN A 147 18.06 15.32 25.43
C GLN A 147 18.71 14.80 26.71
N ASP A 148 18.96 15.70 27.65
CA ASP A 148 19.40 15.37 29.00
C ASP A 148 18.19 15.30 29.93
N GLN A 149 18.03 14.20 30.65
CA GLN A 149 17.00 14.04 31.67
C GLN A 149 17.52 14.49 33.04
N ASP A 150 17.57 15.81 33.25
CA ASP A 150 17.72 16.31 34.62
C ASP A 150 16.36 16.22 35.35
N LYS A 151 16.40 15.96 36.66
CA LYS A 151 15.25 15.74 37.54
C LYS A 151 14.28 16.92 37.60
N LEU A 152 14.70 18.09 37.11
CA LEU A 152 13.95 19.33 37.17
C LEU A 152 13.46 19.80 35.80
N VAL A 153 14.26 19.67 34.75
CA VAL A 153 13.92 20.11 33.38
C VAL A 153 14.60 19.19 32.37
N SER A 154 13.83 18.63 31.43
CA SER A 154 14.40 17.91 30.30
C SER A 154 14.83 18.93 29.23
N ASP A 155 16.13 19.05 29.01
CA ASP A 155 16.69 20.01 28.05
C ASP A 155 17.08 19.29 26.76
N ALA A 156 16.54 19.78 25.64
CA ALA A 156 16.91 19.29 24.32
C ALA A 156 18.35 19.72 24.01
N ILE A 157 19.23 18.75 23.79
CA ILE A 157 20.63 19.01 23.45
C ILE A 157 20.74 19.33 21.96
N THR A 158 20.24 18.42 21.12
CA THR A 158 20.25 18.58 19.66
C THR A 158 19.18 17.70 19.01
N GLU A 159 18.78 18.07 17.79
CA GLU A 159 17.80 17.33 17.00
C GLU A 159 18.25 17.24 15.55
N VAL A 160 18.16 16.04 14.97
CA VAL A 160 18.62 15.74 13.63
C VAL A 160 17.53 15.09 12.78
N GLN A 161 17.55 15.35 11.47
CA GLN A 161 16.73 14.63 10.50
C GLN A 161 17.53 13.49 9.89
N ILE A 162 16.88 12.36 9.63
CA ILE A 162 17.55 11.19 9.04
C ILE A 162 17.74 11.43 7.53
N THR A 163 18.91 11.93 7.14
CA THR A 163 19.27 12.15 5.72
C THR A 163 20.17 11.05 5.16
N GLY A 164 20.68 10.14 6.00
CA GLY A 164 21.64 9.10 5.63
C GLY A 164 21.88 8.10 6.76
N PRO A 165 22.89 7.22 6.64
CA PRO A 165 23.24 6.24 7.67
C PRO A 165 23.84 6.88 8.92
N SER A 166 24.40 8.09 8.80
CA SER A 166 24.83 8.90 9.93
C SER A 166 24.63 10.40 9.65
N VAL A 167 24.39 11.16 10.72
CA VAL A 167 24.23 12.61 10.69
C VAL A 167 24.90 13.20 11.93
N SER A 168 25.71 14.23 11.77
CA SER A 168 26.34 14.94 12.87
C SER A 168 25.67 16.30 13.07
N SER A 169 25.45 16.67 14.33
CA SER A 169 24.93 17.97 14.73
C SER A 169 25.54 18.36 16.08
N ASP A 170 25.95 19.62 16.19
CA ASP A 170 26.69 20.14 17.34
C ASP A 170 27.92 19.28 17.69
N ASN A 171 27.98 18.72 18.91
CA ASN A 171 29.07 17.84 19.37
C ASN A 171 28.73 16.35 19.29
N TYR A 172 27.72 15.95 18.52
CA TYR A 172 27.23 14.57 18.48
C TYR A 172 27.10 14.05 17.06
N THR A 173 27.36 12.75 16.89
CA THR A 173 27.11 12.00 15.67
C THR A 173 26.07 10.92 15.95
N PHE A 174 25.00 10.93 15.17
CA PHE A 174 23.93 9.94 15.20
C PHE A 174 24.19 8.94 14.08
N GLU A 175 24.26 7.66 14.42
CA GLU A 175 24.31 6.56 13.48
C GLU A 175 22.99 5.78 13.51
N PHE A 176 22.40 5.58 12.34
CA PHE A 176 21.10 4.95 12.18
C PHE A 176 21.29 3.55 11.60
N THR A 177 20.93 2.53 12.37
CA THR A 177 20.84 1.17 11.82
C THR A 177 19.44 0.95 11.30
N THR A 178 19.33 0.56 10.03
CA THR A 178 18.06 0.26 9.39
C THR A 178 17.99 -1.20 8.96
N GLU A 179 16.82 -1.81 9.09
CA GLU A 179 16.51 -3.12 8.55
C GLU A 179 15.42 -3.01 7.49
N ARG A 180 15.54 -3.79 6.41
CA ARG A 180 14.51 -3.85 5.37
C ARG A 180 13.52 -4.94 5.73
N SER A 181 12.25 -4.56 5.94
CA SER A 181 11.17 -5.51 6.15
C SER A 181 9.90 -5.08 5.44
N ALA A 182 9.27 -6.02 4.73
CA ALA A 182 8.00 -5.81 4.07
C ALA A 182 6.89 -5.43 5.06
N SER A 183 6.89 -6.00 6.27
CA SER A 183 5.86 -5.71 7.29
C SER A 183 5.88 -4.24 7.70
N ILE A 184 7.07 -3.64 7.83
CA ILE A 184 7.25 -2.21 8.14
C ILE A 184 6.68 -1.36 7.01
N GLY A 185 7.00 -1.71 5.76
CA GLY A 185 6.49 -1.01 4.57
C GLY A 185 4.96 -1.03 4.48
N PHE A 186 4.34 -2.19 4.72
CA PHE A 186 2.88 -2.34 4.75
C PHE A 186 2.25 -1.53 5.89
N GLN A 187 2.76 -1.66 7.11
CA GLN A 187 2.22 -0.95 8.27
C GLN A 187 2.32 0.57 8.08
N SER A 188 3.48 1.04 7.61
CA SER A 188 3.73 2.44 7.27
C SER A 188 2.76 2.95 6.18
N PHE A 189 2.54 2.18 5.11
CA PHE A 189 1.60 2.53 4.06
C PHE A 189 0.17 2.74 4.59
N PHE A 190 -0.35 1.80 5.38
CA PHE A 190 -1.71 1.89 5.93
C PHE A 190 -1.88 2.97 7.00
N ARG A 191 -0.79 3.45 7.62
CA ARG A 191 -0.85 4.63 8.51
C ARG A 191 -1.10 5.93 7.74
N THR A 192 -0.67 6.03 6.48
CA THR A 192 -0.86 7.24 5.67
C THR A 192 -2.34 7.52 5.36
N PRO A 193 -2.74 8.80 5.16
CA PRO A 193 -4.08 9.14 4.69
C PRO A 193 -4.45 8.43 3.38
N VAL A 194 -3.49 8.32 2.45
CA VAL A 194 -3.69 7.65 1.16
C VAL A 194 -3.97 6.16 1.35
N GLY A 195 -3.17 5.47 2.17
CA GLY A 195 -3.37 4.06 2.48
C GLY A 195 -4.71 3.78 3.15
N LYS A 196 -5.14 4.66 4.08
CA LYS A 196 -6.48 4.57 4.72
C LYS A 196 -7.62 4.69 3.70
N VAL A 197 -7.54 5.66 2.78
CA VAL A 197 -8.55 5.87 1.73
C VAL A 197 -8.61 4.66 0.79
N ILE A 198 -7.44 4.18 0.32
CA ILE A 198 -7.36 3.01 -0.56
C ILE A 198 -7.93 1.77 0.12
N SER A 199 -7.53 1.50 1.37
CA SER A 199 -8.04 0.38 2.17
C SER A 199 -9.57 0.45 2.33
N GLY A 200 -10.10 1.63 2.65
CA GLY A 200 -11.55 1.85 2.76
C GLY A 200 -12.28 1.62 1.43
N ALA A 201 -11.74 2.11 0.32
CA ALA A 201 -12.32 1.90 -1.00
C ALA A 201 -12.36 0.41 -1.40
N PHE A 202 -11.27 -0.32 -1.14
CA PHE A 202 -11.23 -1.78 -1.37
C PHE A 202 -12.25 -2.52 -0.50
N PHE A 203 -12.37 -2.15 0.77
CA PHE A 203 -13.36 -2.75 1.68
C PHE A 203 -14.80 -2.52 1.19
N ILE A 204 -15.14 -1.29 0.79
CA ILE A 204 -16.46 -0.97 0.24
C ILE A 204 -16.72 -1.77 -1.04
N ALA A 205 -15.76 -1.81 -1.97
CA ALA A 205 -15.87 -2.57 -3.22
C ALA A 205 -16.13 -4.05 -2.94
N LEU A 206 -15.41 -4.65 -2.00
CA LEU A 206 -15.60 -6.04 -1.59
C LEU A 206 -17.01 -6.29 -1.03
N VAL A 207 -17.50 -5.39 -0.17
CA VAL A 207 -18.86 -5.48 0.39
C VAL A 207 -19.91 -5.41 -0.72
N VAL A 208 -19.78 -4.48 -1.67
CA VAL A 208 -20.69 -4.35 -2.81
C VAL A 208 -20.71 -5.64 -3.64
N VAL A 209 -19.54 -6.21 -3.93
CA VAL A 209 -19.45 -7.49 -4.66
C VAL A 209 -20.18 -8.60 -3.91
N ILE A 210 -19.96 -8.73 -2.61
CA ILE A 210 -20.62 -9.76 -1.79
C ILE A 210 -22.15 -9.57 -1.78
N VAL A 211 -22.63 -8.33 -1.59
CA VAL A 211 -24.07 -8.04 -1.61
C VAL A 211 -24.68 -8.36 -2.98
N CYS A 212 -24.02 -7.99 -4.07
CA CYS A 212 -24.46 -8.34 -5.42
C CYS A 212 -24.48 -9.86 -5.65
N LEU A 213 -23.51 -10.60 -5.13
CA LEU A 213 -23.47 -12.06 -5.24
C LEU A 213 -24.58 -12.75 -4.44
N VAL A 214 -24.99 -12.20 -3.30
CA VAL A 214 -26.08 -12.76 -2.46
C VAL A 214 -27.47 -12.39 -3.01
N ALA A 215 -27.59 -11.28 -3.73
CA ALA A 215 -28.84 -10.83 -4.32
C ALA A 215 -29.23 -11.58 -5.61
N ILE A 216 -28.32 -12.37 -6.18
CA ILE A 216 -28.52 -13.20 -7.38
C ILE A 216 -28.89 -14.62 -6.94
#